data_AF-A0A1F3K095-F1
#
_entry.id   AF-A0A1F3K095-F1
#
_cell.length_a   1.000
_cell.length_b   1.000
_cell.length_c   1.000
_cell.angle_alpha   90.00
_cell.angle_beta   90.00
_cell.angle_gamma   90.00
#
_symmetry.space_group_name_H-M   'P 1'
#
loop_
_entity.id
_entity.type
_entity.pdbx_description
1 polymer ?
#
loop_
_entity_poly.entity_id
_entity_poly.type
_entity_poly.pdbx_seq_one_letter_code
_entity_poly.pdbx_strand_id
1 'polypeptide(L)'
;MLSKYSFIQAIVILFVCFFNVNIVAQNYEITFNGIGESVTVDSVYVENLTQNIDTTISGNDTLLLNVSTGVDEIHEGLQGKLRVFPNPTQDYSKIIIETNKIGNTIFTIHDISGRTVFSQKYLLKKGCNLLTINGLTSGVYTLTAEQDNDVFTSKIICTNSASGNISLDYNENIPATLSNKSLKSIKSTAYMQYNNGDLLKLTGKADNHRTIIMLKPLQSQETIFNFKTCRDNDSINYAITQIGDRWWMAENLNVGVIKSSYSSQMNNLTIEKYCYNDDEANCDIYGGLYQWYEMMNYQPADNGDYGLT
;
A
#
# COMPACT_ATOMS: atom_id res chain seq x y z
N MET A 1 -60.56 1.47 25.06
CA MET A 1 -59.54 2.46 24.60
C MET A 1 -58.13 2.14 25.13
N LEU A 2 -57.99 1.54 26.32
CA LEU A 2 -56.68 1.18 26.91
C LEU A 2 -55.90 0.04 26.20
N SER A 3 -56.54 -0.92 25.52
CA SER A 3 -55.80 -2.04 24.88
C SER A 3 -55.09 -1.68 23.58
N LYS A 4 -55.51 -0.61 22.87
CA LYS A 4 -54.85 -0.18 21.62
C LYS A 4 -53.50 0.50 21.89
N TYR A 5 -53.36 1.20 23.01
CA TYR A 5 -52.10 1.85 23.40
C TYR A 5 -51.02 0.84 23.81
N SER A 6 -51.41 -0.26 24.47
CA SER A 6 -50.50 -1.35 24.84
C SER A 6 -49.94 -2.10 23.62
N PHE A 7 -50.75 -2.30 22.58
CA PHE A 7 -50.31 -2.97 21.36
C PHE A 7 -49.38 -2.09 20.51
N ILE A 8 -49.65 -0.78 20.45
CA ILE A 8 -48.78 0.18 19.73
C ILE A 8 -47.45 0.38 20.47
N GLN A 9 -47.46 0.44 21.81
CA GLN A 9 -46.22 0.50 22.61
C GLN A 9 -45.36 -0.76 22.42
N ALA A 10 -45.97 -1.95 22.34
CA ALA A 10 -45.23 -3.19 22.08
C ALA A 10 -44.59 -3.21 20.68
N ILE A 11 -45.27 -2.69 19.66
CA ILE A 11 -44.72 -2.60 18.28
C ILE A 11 -43.60 -1.57 18.20
N VAL A 12 -43.74 -0.42 18.88
CA VAL A 12 -42.69 0.63 18.89
C VAL A 12 -41.45 0.14 19.66
N ILE A 13 -41.61 -0.58 20.77
CA ILE A 13 -40.48 -1.18 21.51
C ILE A 13 -39.81 -2.29 20.69
N LEU A 14 -40.59 -3.10 19.97
CA LEU A 14 -40.05 -4.13 19.09
C LEU A 14 -39.29 -3.53 17.89
N PHE A 15 -39.75 -2.41 17.33
CA PHE A 15 -39.07 -1.72 16.22
C PHE A 15 -37.79 -0.99 16.65
N VAL A 16 -37.75 -0.46 17.88
CA VAL A 16 -36.55 0.18 18.46
C VAL A 16 -35.46 -0.84 18.82
N CYS A 17 -35.81 -2.09 19.11
CA CYS A 17 -34.84 -3.15 19.38
C CYS A 17 -34.13 -3.71 18.14
N PHE A 18 -34.60 -3.44 16.92
CA PHE A 18 -34.00 -3.96 15.67
C PHE A 18 -32.98 -3.05 14.98
N PHE A 19 -32.68 -1.86 15.52
CA PHE A 19 -31.67 -0.95 14.96
C PHE A 19 -30.42 -0.79 15.83
N ASN A 20 -29.98 -1.86 16.49
CA ASN A 20 -28.60 -1.93 17.00
C ASN A 20 -27.69 -2.46 15.89
N VAL A 21 -27.54 -1.68 14.81
CA VAL A 21 -26.44 -1.92 13.86
C VAL A 21 -25.19 -1.38 14.55
N ASN A 22 -24.43 -2.27 15.18
CA ASN A 22 -23.08 -1.95 15.58
C ASN A 22 -22.30 -1.65 14.29
N ILE A 23 -22.06 -0.37 14.01
CA ILE A 23 -21.14 0.05 12.95
C ILE A 23 -19.75 -0.21 13.50
N VAL A 24 -19.29 -1.46 13.37
CA VAL A 24 -17.88 -1.79 13.59
C VAL A 24 -17.16 -1.39 12.30
N ALA A 25 -16.10 -0.59 12.42
CA ALA A 25 -15.18 -0.40 11.32
C ALA A 25 -14.59 -1.76 10.96
N GLN A 26 -15.00 -2.34 9.83
CA GLN A 26 -14.49 -3.62 9.39
C GLN A 26 -13.29 -3.37 8.48
N ASN A 27 -12.13 -3.89 8.88
CA ASN A 27 -10.96 -3.86 8.01
C ASN A 27 -11.24 -4.67 6.74
N TYR A 28 -10.78 -4.19 5.59
CA TYR A 28 -10.94 -4.90 4.33
C TYR A 28 -9.68 -5.66 3.98
N GLU A 29 -9.84 -6.93 3.63
CA GLU A 29 -8.75 -7.77 3.11
C GLU A 29 -8.79 -7.77 1.59
N ILE A 30 -7.70 -7.30 0.98
CA ILE A 30 -7.50 -7.34 -0.46
C ILE A 30 -6.43 -8.38 -0.77
N THR A 31 -6.80 -9.41 -1.52
CA THR A 31 -5.88 -10.43 -2.04
C THR A 31 -5.65 -10.22 -3.53
N PHE A 32 -4.58 -10.81 -4.06
CA PHE A 32 -4.17 -10.62 -5.44
C PHE A 32 -4.07 -11.95 -6.18
N ASN A 33 -4.54 -11.95 -7.41
CA ASN A 33 -4.42 -13.08 -8.32
C ASN A 33 -4.07 -12.60 -9.73
N GLY A 34 -3.35 -13.42 -10.49
CA GLY A 34 -2.97 -13.13 -11.87
C GLY A 34 -3.76 -13.97 -12.86
N ILE A 35 -4.09 -13.40 -14.02
CA ILE A 35 -4.56 -14.13 -15.21
C ILE A 35 -3.88 -13.57 -16.47
N GLY A 36 -4.07 -14.25 -17.60
CA GLY A 36 -3.50 -13.84 -18.89
C GLY A 36 -2.09 -14.39 -19.07
N GLU A 37 -1.14 -13.54 -19.43
CA GLU A 37 0.26 -13.90 -19.69
C GLU A 37 1.01 -14.37 -18.43
N SER A 38 0.48 -14.06 -17.24
CA SER A 38 0.97 -14.61 -15.98
C SER A 38 -0.18 -14.93 -15.05
N VAL A 39 -0.12 -16.09 -14.39
CA VAL A 39 -1.07 -16.48 -13.33
C VAL A 39 -0.57 -16.14 -11.92
N THR A 40 0.66 -15.64 -11.82
CA THR A 40 1.26 -15.22 -10.55
C THR A 40 1.43 -13.71 -10.54
N VAL A 41 1.36 -13.13 -9.34
CA VAL A 41 1.68 -11.73 -9.08
C VAL A 41 2.97 -11.70 -8.26
N ASP A 42 3.99 -11.00 -8.73
CA ASP A 42 5.27 -10.90 -8.02
C ASP A 42 5.19 -9.84 -6.92
N SER A 43 4.67 -8.67 -7.28
CA SER A 43 4.46 -7.55 -6.35
C SER A 43 3.27 -6.70 -6.77
N VAL A 44 2.74 -5.95 -5.80
CA VAL A 44 1.71 -4.94 -6.01
C VAL A 44 2.18 -3.63 -5.40
N TYR A 45 2.25 -2.58 -6.20
CA TYR A 45 2.40 -1.21 -5.71
C TYR A 45 1.01 -0.62 -5.48
N VAL A 46 0.76 -0.15 -4.25
CA VAL A 46 -0.54 0.30 -3.78
C VAL A 46 -0.42 1.77 -3.42
N GLU A 47 -1.18 2.63 -4.10
CA GLU A 47 -1.25 4.07 -3.82
C GLU A 47 -2.66 4.41 -3.35
N ASN A 48 -2.80 5.00 -2.17
CA ASN A 48 -4.04 5.69 -1.79
C ASN A 48 -3.95 7.14 -2.28
N LEU A 49 -4.62 7.41 -3.40
CA LEU A 49 -4.58 8.72 -4.06
C LEU A 49 -5.33 9.80 -3.28
N THR A 50 -6.26 9.43 -2.41
CA THR A 50 -7.02 10.38 -1.58
C THR A 50 -6.19 10.89 -0.42
N GLN A 51 -5.34 10.03 0.15
CA GLN A 51 -4.50 10.35 1.31
C GLN A 51 -3.03 10.63 0.97
N ASN A 52 -2.64 10.38 -0.29
CA ASN A 52 -1.27 10.51 -0.77
C ASN A 52 -0.27 9.67 0.04
N ILE A 53 -0.63 8.41 0.29
CA ILE A 53 0.23 7.40 0.92
C ILE A 53 0.36 6.20 -0.01
N ASP A 54 1.49 5.51 0.07
CA ASP A 54 1.76 4.37 -0.78
C ASP A 54 2.54 3.26 -0.06
N THR A 55 2.49 2.05 -0.63
CA THR A 55 3.28 0.91 -0.16
C THR A 55 3.48 -0.12 -1.28
N THR A 56 4.51 -0.96 -1.18
CA THR A 56 4.72 -2.10 -2.08
C THR A 56 4.67 -3.40 -1.29
N ILE A 57 3.95 -4.38 -1.81
CA ILE A 57 3.72 -5.68 -1.15
C ILE A 57 3.97 -6.83 -2.11
N SER A 58 4.23 -8.02 -1.58
CA SER A 58 4.33 -9.24 -2.40
C SER A 58 2.96 -9.59 -2.98
N GLY A 59 2.91 -10.14 -4.19
CA GLY A 59 1.65 -10.60 -4.77
C GLY A 59 1.04 -11.80 -4.03
N ASN A 60 1.80 -12.48 -3.17
CA ASN A 60 1.28 -13.54 -2.30
C ASN A 60 0.71 -13.03 -0.96
N ASP A 61 0.95 -11.76 -0.63
CA ASP A 61 0.55 -11.16 0.64
C ASP A 61 -0.88 -10.61 0.58
N THR A 62 -1.49 -10.41 1.75
CA THR A 62 -2.81 -9.77 1.86
C THR A 62 -2.63 -8.32 2.28
N LEU A 63 -3.28 -7.39 1.57
CA LEU A 63 -3.39 -5.99 1.98
C LEU A 63 -4.59 -5.84 2.91
N LEU A 64 -4.33 -5.48 4.17
CA LEU A 64 -5.36 -5.12 5.13
C LEU A 64 -5.55 -3.60 5.15
N LEU A 65 -6.76 -3.16 4.83
CA LEU A 65 -7.17 -1.78 4.87
C LEU A 65 -7.78 -1.48 6.23
N ASN A 66 -7.10 -0.66 7.02
CA ASN A 66 -7.56 -0.24 8.33
C ASN A 66 -8.54 0.92 8.19
N VAL A 67 -9.82 0.64 8.43
CA VAL A 67 -10.88 1.65 8.35
C VAL A 67 -10.91 2.45 9.66
N SER A 68 -10.52 3.72 9.61
CA SER A 68 -10.65 4.62 10.75
C SER A 68 -12.02 5.30 10.74
N THR A 69 -12.89 4.94 11.69
CA THR A 69 -14.14 5.67 11.93
C THR A 69 -13.87 6.95 12.71
N GLY A 70 -13.62 8.04 11.97
CA GLY A 70 -13.91 9.41 12.42
C GLY A 70 -13.43 9.81 13.82
N VAL A 71 -12.15 9.65 14.12
CA VAL A 71 -11.33 10.59 14.89
C VAL A 71 -9.91 10.34 14.38
N ASP A 72 -9.35 11.30 13.65
CA ASP A 72 -7.91 11.29 13.39
C ASP A 72 -7.23 11.47 14.75
N GLU A 73 -6.69 10.39 15.32
CA GLU A 73 -5.56 10.56 16.23
C GLU A 73 -4.48 11.23 15.37
N ILE A 74 -4.34 12.54 15.57
CA ILE A 74 -3.22 13.33 15.07
C ILE A 74 -1.97 12.62 15.58
N HIS A 75 -1.40 11.76 14.74
CA HIS A 75 -0.07 11.20 14.94
C HIS A 75 0.93 12.31 14.65
N GLU A 76 1.01 13.26 15.59
CA GLU A 76 2.10 14.22 15.65
C GLU A 76 3.37 13.46 16.03
N GLY A 77 4.17 13.15 15.02
CA GLY A 77 5.48 12.54 15.20
C GLY A 77 5.96 11.76 13.98
N LEU A 78 6.29 12.50 12.91
CA LEU A 78 7.31 12.14 11.91
C LEU A 78 7.33 10.67 11.42
N GLN A 79 6.83 10.43 10.20
CA GLN A 79 7.35 9.40 9.29
C GLN A 79 7.56 8.00 9.92
N GLY A 80 6.48 7.20 9.98
CA GLY A 80 6.49 5.77 9.61
C GLY A 80 7.43 4.76 10.29
N LYS A 81 8.28 5.13 11.26
CA LYS A 81 9.42 4.28 11.67
C LYS A 81 9.17 3.35 12.84
N LEU A 82 8.16 3.54 13.69
CA LEU A 82 7.82 2.58 14.75
C LEU A 82 6.30 2.39 14.80
N ARG A 83 5.84 1.15 14.63
CA ARG A 83 4.42 0.77 14.57
C ARG A 83 4.15 -0.40 15.50
N VAL A 84 3.01 -0.39 16.19
CA VAL A 84 2.58 -1.47 17.08
C VAL A 84 1.21 -1.97 16.65
N PHE A 85 1.05 -3.28 16.44
CA PHE A 85 -0.23 -3.88 16.04
C PHE A 85 -0.35 -5.35 16.48
N PRO A 86 -1.55 -5.85 16.81
CA PRO A 86 -2.80 -5.09 16.91
C PRO A 86 -2.75 -4.10 18.08
N ASN A 87 -3.41 -2.96 17.94
CA ASN A 87 -3.59 -1.97 19.00
C ASN A 87 -5.02 -1.41 18.87
N PRO A 88 -5.94 -1.67 19.83
CA PRO A 88 -5.74 -2.39 21.08
C PRO A 88 -5.35 -3.88 20.92
N THR A 89 -4.67 -4.45 21.92
CA THR A 89 -4.27 -5.87 21.98
C THR A 89 -4.93 -6.62 23.14
N GLN A 90 -5.05 -7.94 23.00
CA GLN A 90 -5.51 -8.86 24.05
C GLN A 90 -4.42 -9.85 24.51
N ASP A 91 -3.50 -10.26 23.64
CA ASP A 91 -2.49 -11.28 23.96
C ASP A 91 -1.08 -10.75 23.73
N TYR A 92 -0.81 -10.33 22.49
CA TYR A 92 0.49 -9.86 22.04
C TYR A 92 0.36 -8.75 21.01
N SER A 93 1.41 -7.95 20.82
CA SER A 93 1.52 -7.03 19.69
C SER A 93 2.84 -7.24 18.96
N LYS A 94 2.83 -7.06 17.65
CA LYS A 94 4.01 -6.94 16.82
C LYS A 94 4.45 -5.47 16.79
N ILE A 95 5.75 -5.27 16.89
CA ILE A 95 6.41 -3.98 16.79
C ILE A 95 7.26 -4.01 15.53
N ILE A 96 6.96 -3.14 14.57
CA ILE A 96 7.78 -2.93 13.38
C ILE A 96 8.54 -1.63 13.58
N ILE A 97 9.88 -1.70 13.51
CA ILE A 97 10.74 -0.52 13.51
C ILE A 97 11.72 -0.52 12.34
N GLU A 98 11.72 0.58 11.58
CA GLU A 98 12.65 0.79 10.47
C GLU A 98 13.84 1.64 10.93
N THR A 99 15.05 1.10 10.77
CA THR A 99 16.29 1.79 11.13
C THR A 99 17.20 1.97 9.92
N ASN A 100 17.86 3.12 9.82
CA ASN A 100 18.74 3.43 8.68
C ASN A 100 20.18 2.92 8.86
N LYS A 101 20.50 2.42 10.06
CA LYS A 101 21.84 1.97 10.47
C LYS A 101 21.72 0.80 11.44
N ILE A 102 22.78 0.00 11.52
CA ILE A 102 22.94 -0.98 12.59
C ILE A 102 23.28 -0.22 13.88
N GLY A 103 22.59 -0.50 14.98
CA GLY A 103 22.85 0.18 16.24
C GLY A 103 22.06 -0.39 17.42
N ASN A 104 22.60 -0.22 18.62
CA ASN A 104 21.92 -0.62 19.85
C ASN A 104 20.71 0.28 20.09
N THR A 105 19.54 -0.33 20.20
CA THR A 105 18.27 0.36 20.48
C THR A 105 17.73 -0.09 21.83
N ILE A 106 17.40 0.86 22.68
CA ILE A 106 16.79 0.59 23.98
C ILE A 106 15.28 0.73 23.82
N PHE A 107 14.55 -0.35 24.05
CA PHE A 107 13.10 -0.32 24.15
C PHE A 107 12.71 -0.15 25.61
N THR A 108 11.86 0.84 25.88
CA THR A 108 11.35 1.14 27.22
C THR A 108 9.84 1.24 27.16
N ILE A 109 9.16 0.66 28.13
CA ILE A 109 7.71 0.67 28.24
C ILE A 109 7.32 1.33 29.55
N HIS A 110 6.46 2.33 29.47
CA HIS A 110 5.89 3.00 30.63
C HIS A 110 4.40 2.69 30.74
N ASP A 111 3.92 2.51 31.97
CA ASP A 111 2.48 2.52 32.24
C ASP A 111 1.92 3.96 32.19
N ILE A 112 0.60 4.10 32.32
CA ILE A 112 -0.09 5.41 32.31
C ILE A 112 0.38 6.38 33.40
N SER A 113 1.03 5.88 34.47
CA SER A 113 1.62 6.73 35.51
C SER A 113 3.04 7.21 35.18
N GLY A 114 3.59 6.78 34.03
CA GLY A 114 4.96 7.06 33.59
C GLY A 114 6.01 6.10 34.18
N ARG A 115 5.60 5.14 35.01
CA ARG A 115 6.52 4.17 35.60
C ARG A 115 6.99 3.17 34.55
N THR A 116 8.30 2.98 34.44
CA THR A 116 8.90 1.96 33.58
C THR A 116 8.53 0.57 34.06
N VAL A 117 7.82 -0.18 33.22
CA VAL A 117 7.40 -1.58 33.47
C VAL A 117 8.27 -2.59 32.73
N PHE A 118 8.98 -2.15 31.69
CA PHE A 118 9.91 -2.98 30.93
C PHE A 118 11.00 -2.11 30.30
N SER A 119 12.23 -2.60 30.25
CA SER A 119 13.30 -1.97 29.48
C SER A 119 14.34 -3.00 29.06
N GLN A 120 14.64 -3.06 27.76
CA GLN A 120 15.63 -3.99 27.23
C GLN A 120 16.31 -3.45 25.97
N LYS A 121 17.59 -3.82 25.81
CA LYS A 121 18.44 -3.40 24.69
C LYS A 121 18.51 -4.49 23.62
N TYR A 122 18.35 -4.09 22.36
CA TYR A 122 18.50 -4.96 21.18
C TYR A 122 19.43 -4.30 20.17
N LEU A 123 20.21 -5.11 19.47
CA LEU A 123 20.99 -4.63 18.33
C LEU A 123 20.12 -4.69 17.08
N LEU A 124 19.55 -3.56 16.68
CA LEU A 124 18.75 -3.47 15.46
C LEU A 124 19.67 -3.38 14.25
N LYS A 125 19.27 -4.02 13.17
CA LYS A 125 19.97 -3.97 11.88
C LYS A 125 19.30 -2.96 10.96
N LYS A 126 20.06 -2.41 10.01
CA LYS A 126 19.52 -1.53 8.96
C LYS A 126 18.37 -2.21 8.21
N GLY A 127 17.26 -1.51 8.02
CA GLY A 127 16.03 -1.99 7.40
C GLY A 127 14.90 -2.20 8.41
N CYS A 128 13.90 -3.00 8.05
CA CYS A 128 12.74 -3.26 8.91
C CYS A 128 13.07 -4.35 9.92
N ASN A 129 12.82 -4.08 11.20
CA ASN A 129 13.01 -5.01 12.30
C ASN A 129 11.65 -5.35 12.91
N LEU A 130 11.37 -6.64 13.09
CA LEU A 130 10.13 -7.15 13.65
C LEU A 130 10.39 -7.72 15.04
N LEU A 131 9.66 -7.19 16.03
CA LEU A 131 9.65 -7.68 17.41
C LEU A 131 8.24 -8.05 17.82
N THR A 132 8.11 -8.92 18.82
CA THR A 132 6.82 -9.29 19.41
C THR A 132 6.84 -8.97 20.90
N ILE A 133 5.89 -8.15 21.35
CA ILE A 133 5.66 -7.89 22.75
C ILE A 133 4.53 -8.76 23.29
N ASN A 134 4.78 -9.39 24.43
CA ASN A 134 3.83 -10.26 25.12
C ASN A 134 3.68 -9.83 26.59
N GLY A 135 2.60 -10.29 27.22
CA GLY A 135 2.46 -10.24 28.68
C GLY A 135 2.13 -8.87 29.27
N LEU A 136 1.70 -7.92 28.45
CA LEU A 136 1.07 -6.69 28.96
C LEU A 136 -0.27 -7.01 29.60
N THR A 137 -0.55 -6.39 30.75
CA THR A 137 -1.86 -6.47 31.41
C THR A 137 -2.78 -5.36 30.92
N SER A 138 -4.06 -5.41 31.28
CA SER A 138 -5.04 -4.38 30.89
C SER A 138 -4.58 -2.99 31.32
N GLY A 139 -4.43 -2.08 30.37
CA GLY A 139 -3.91 -0.75 30.62
C GLY A 139 -3.48 -0.01 29.36
N VAL A 140 -3.09 1.25 29.55
CA VAL A 140 -2.49 2.08 28.50
C VAL A 140 -0.99 2.22 28.81
N TYR A 141 -0.18 1.98 27.79
CA TYR A 141 1.27 2.02 27.86
C TYR A 141 1.84 2.91 26.78
N THR A 142 3.05 3.44 27.00
CA THR A 142 3.87 4.05 25.97
C THR A 142 5.11 3.18 25.74
N LEU A 143 5.40 2.90 24.48
CA LEU A 143 6.60 2.21 24.00
C LEU A 143 7.53 3.24 23.40
N THR A 144 8.75 3.33 23.91
CA THR A 144 9.81 4.19 23.39
C THR A 144 10.97 3.33 22.91
N ALA A 145 11.48 3.59 21.71
CA ALA A 145 12.70 2.99 21.17
C ALA A 145 13.73 4.08 20.91
N GLU A 146 14.88 4.01 21.59
CA GLU A 146 15.94 5.02 21.51
C GLU A 146 17.21 4.41 20.89
N GLN A 147 17.65 4.97 19.76
CA GLN A 147 18.86 4.56 19.03
C GLN A 147 19.73 5.79 18.71
N ASP A 148 20.84 5.96 19.42
CA ASP A 148 21.73 7.13 19.35
C ASP A 148 20.99 8.45 19.64
N ASN A 149 20.63 9.24 18.61
CA ASN A 149 19.86 10.49 18.73
C ASN A 149 18.41 10.33 18.25
N ASP A 150 18.04 9.17 17.71
CA ASP A 150 16.70 8.91 17.18
C ASP A 150 15.84 8.31 18.30
N VAL A 151 14.73 8.97 18.60
CA VAL A 151 13.73 8.49 19.57
C VAL A 151 12.41 8.25 18.84
N PHE A 152 11.89 7.04 18.97
CA PHE A 152 10.61 6.63 18.41
C PHE A 152 9.65 6.32 19.55
N THR A 153 8.39 6.74 19.43
CA THR A 153 7.38 6.49 20.46
C THR A 153 6.08 5.98 19.85
N SER A 154 5.41 5.07 20.53
CA SER A 154 4.07 4.61 20.19
C SER A 154 3.26 4.29 21.45
N LYS A 155 1.93 4.32 21.34
CA LYS A 155 1.00 4.01 22.42
C LYS A 155 0.50 2.58 22.24
N ILE A 156 0.38 1.82 23.33
CA ILE A 156 -0.18 0.47 23.34
C ILE A 156 -1.36 0.45 24.31
N ILE A 157 -2.52 0.00 23.84
CA ILE A 157 -3.71 -0.23 24.66
C ILE A 157 -3.86 -1.74 24.77
N CYS A 158 -3.71 -2.28 25.98
CA CYS A 158 -3.92 -3.70 26.24
C CYS A 158 -5.24 -3.88 26.99
N THR A 159 -6.00 -4.91 26.63
CA THR A 159 -7.27 -5.29 27.26
C THR A 159 -7.20 -6.67 27.94
N ASN A 160 -5.99 -7.24 28.04
CA ASN A 160 -5.78 -8.54 28.67
C ASN A 160 -6.08 -8.51 30.17
N SER A 161 -6.95 -9.39 30.63
CA SER A 161 -7.26 -9.53 32.07
C SER A 161 -6.28 -10.45 32.81
N ALA A 162 -5.45 -11.22 32.09
CA ALA A 162 -4.47 -12.11 32.67
C ALA A 162 -3.16 -11.37 33.01
N SER A 163 -2.57 -11.72 34.16
CA SER A 163 -1.24 -11.24 34.56
C SER A 163 -0.16 -12.03 33.83
N GLY A 164 0.55 -11.39 32.90
CA GLY A 164 1.74 -11.93 32.26
C GLY A 164 3.02 -11.22 32.71
N ASN A 165 4.17 -11.86 32.50
CA ASN A 165 5.45 -11.16 32.55
C ASN A 165 5.70 -10.52 31.18
N ILE A 166 6.05 -9.24 31.15
CA ILE A 166 6.31 -8.54 29.90
C ILE A 166 7.57 -9.13 29.26
N SER A 167 7.46 -9.60 28.03
CA SER A 167 8.60 -10.00 27.20
C SER A 167 8.57 -9.26 25.87
N LEU A 168 9.75 -9.02 25.33
CA LEU A 168 9.92 -8.47 24.00
C LEU A 168 10.89 -9.39 23.25
N ASP A 169 10.42 -10.02 22.19
CA ASP A 169 11.18 -11.01 21.44
C ASP A 169 11.58 -10.42 20.10
N TYR A 170 12.87 -10.42 19.78
CA TYR A 170 13.36 -9.96 18.47
C TYR A 170 13.27 -11.12 17.48
N ASN A 171 12.32 -11.03 16.55
CA ASN A 171 12.00 -12.13 15.65
C ASN A 171 12.88 -12.10 14.40
N GLU A 172 12.80 -11.01 13.62
CA GLU A 172 13.36 -10.96 12.27
C GLU A 172 13.86 -9.56 11.88
N ASN A 173 14.76 -9.52 10.90
CA ASN A 173 15.17 -8.30 10.22
C ASN A 173 15.14 -8.50 8.71
N ILE A 174 14.55 -7.53 8.03
CA ILE A 174 14.45 -7.43 6.57
C ILE A 174 15.44 -6.33 6.13
N PRO A 175 16.61 -6.68 5.56
CA PRO A 175 17.62 -5.71 5.15
C PRO A 175 17.09 -4.76 4.07
N ALA A 176 17.42 -3.48 4.17
CA ALA A 176 17.03 -2.44 3.19
C ALA A 176 17.49 -2.73 1.75
N THR A 177 18.49 -3.62 1.56
CA THR A 177 18.99 -4.06 0.24
C THR A 177 18.17 -5.18 -0.41
N LEU A 178 17.22 -5.77 0.31
CA LEU A 178 16.38 -6.89 -0.14
C LEU A 178 14.95 -6.47 -0.52
N SER A 179 14.66 -5.18 -0.63
CA SER A 179 13.35 -4.68 -1.10
C SER A 179 13.00 -5.08 -2.54
N ASN A 180 13.89 -5.76 -3.27
CA ASN A 180 13.72 -6.11 -4.68
C ASN A 180 14.02 -7.58 -5.05
N LYS A 181 14.03 -8.55 -4.12
CA LYS A 181 14.16 -9.97 -4.53
C LYS A 181 13.41 -10.96 -3.63
N SER A 182 12.31 -11.48 -4.19
CA SER A 182 11.68 -12.77 -3.89
C SER A 182 11.27 -13.02 -2.43
N LEU A 183 10.12 -12.46 -2.03
CA LEU A 183 9.31 -13.00 -0.93
C LEU A 183 8.57 -14.26 -1.40
N LYS A 184 9.29 -15.38 -1.47
CA LYS A 184 8.68 -16.71 -1.52
C LYS A 184 8.79 -17.31 -0.12
N SER A 185 7.66 -17.40 0.60
CA SER A 185 7.31 -18.50 1.54
C SER A 185 6.64 -18.13 2.89
N ILE A 186 6.13 -16.90 3.12
CA ILE A 186 5.16 -16.65 4.19
C ILE A 186 4.17 -15.62 3.67
N LYS A 187 2.86 -15.94 3.65
CA LYS A 187 1.83 -14.92 3.42
C LYS A 187 1.94 -13.90 4.55
N SER A 188 2.48 -12.72 4.25
CA SER A 188 2.57 -11.61 5.18
C SER A 188 1.35 -10.70 4.99
N THR A 189 0.93 -10.01 6.04
CA THR A 189 -0.17 -9.03 5.95
C THR A 189 0.43 -7.64 5.99
N ALA A 190 0.18 -6.85 4.95
CA ALA A 190 0.56 -5.44 4.88
C ALA A 190 -0.62 -4.56 5.26
N TYR A 191 -0.37 -3.46 5.96
CA TYR A 191 -1.43 -2.57 6.47
C TYR A 191 -1.39 -1.23 5.74
N MET A 192 -2.56 -0.73 5.35
CA MET A 192 -2.74 0.61 4.81
C MET A 192 -3.92 1.30 5.50
N GLN A 193 -3.76 2.55 5.89
CA GLN A 193 -4.88 3.33 6.40
C GLN A 193 -5.82 3.65 5.23
N TYR A 194 -7.12 3.52 5.48
CA TYR A 194 -8.14 3.66 4.46
C TYR A 194 -9.39 4.27 5.06
N ASN A 195 -9.91 5.33 4.47
CA ASN A 195 -11.23 5.85 4.77
C ASN A 195 -12.20 5.34 3.71
N ASN A 196 -13.44 5.04 4.10
CA ASN A 196 -14.46 4.58 3.17
C ASN A 196 -14.64 5.59 2.03
N GLY A 197 -14.35 5.15 0.80
CA GLY A 197 -14.46 5.96 -0.41
C GLY A 197 -13.13 6.47 -0.96
N ASP A 198 -12.02 6.24 -0.25
CA ASP A 198 -10.69 6.53 -0.77
C ASP A 198 -10.42 5.78 -2.08
N LEU A 199 -9.73 6.44 -2.99
CA LEU A 199 -9.38 5.89 -4.28
C LEU A 199 -8.00 5.23 -4.22
N LEU A 200 -7.96 3.92 -4.39
CA LEU A 200 -6.72 3.16 -4.50
C LEU A 200 -6.35 2.96 -5.98
N LYS A 201 -5.06 3.14 -6.29
CA LYS A 201 -4.42 2.72 -7.53
C LYS A 201 -3.49 1.54 -7.21
N LEU A 202 -3.78 0.39 -7.80
CA LEU A 202 -2.96 -0.81 -7.65
C LEU A 202 -2.23 -1.08 -8.95
N THR A 203 -0.91 -1.19 -8.88
CA THR A 203 -0.07 -1.64 -9.99
C THR A 203 0.45 -3.03 -9.68
N GLY A 204 -0.19 -4.05 -10.25
CA GLY A 204 0.28 -5.42 -10.18
C GLY A 204 1.43 -5.63 -11.16
N LYS A 205 2.48 -6.33 -10.71
CA LYS A 205 3.64 -6.68 -11.52
C LYS A 205 3.81 -8.20 -11.59
N ALA A 206 4.09 -8.71 -12.77
CA ALA A 206 4.49 -10.09 -13.00
C ALA A 206 5.54 -10.15 -14.11
N ASP A 207 6.77 -10.53 -13.76
CA ASP A 207 7.95 -10.44 -14.62
C ASP A 207 8.08 -9.02 -15.23
N ASN A 208 7.90 -8.89 -16.54
CA ASN A 208 7.97 -7.62 -17.27
C ASN A 208 6.60 -6.96 -17.49
N HIS A 209 5.51 -7.59 -17.06
CA HIS A 209 4.15 -7.08 -17.21
C HIS A 209 3.76 -6.20 -16.04
N ARG A 210 3.05 -5.10 -16.32
CA ARG A 210 2.43 -4.24 -15.31
C ARG A 210 0.97 -3.96 -15.68
N THR A 211 0.06 -4.20 -14.75
CA THR A 211 -1.37 -3.92 -14.93
C THR A 211 -1.86 -3.03 -13.80
N ILE A 212 -2.52 -1.94 -14.16
CA ILE A 212 -3.04 -0.94 -13.23
C ILE A 212 -4.55 -1.12 -13.08
N ILE A 213 -5.01 -1.19 -11.84
CA ILE A 213 -6.42 -1.26 -11.45
C ILE A 213 -6.71 -0.14 -10.47
N MET A 214 -7.78 0.62 -10.75
CA MET A 214 -8.32 1.62 -9.83
C MET A 214 -9.49 1.02 -9.07
N LEU A 215 -9.53 1.18 -7.74
CA LEU A 215 -10.61 0.62 -6.94
C LEU A 215 -10.93 1.46 -5.70
N LYS A 216 -12.20 1.39 -5.28
CA LYS A 216 -12.73 1.98 -4.04
C LYS A 216 -13.31 0.86 -3.18
N PRO A 217 -12.51 0.20 -2.34
CA PRO A 217 -12.95 -0.91 -1.49
C PRO A 217 -14.17 -0.55 -0.64
N LEU A 218 -15.20 -1.41 -0.69
CA LEU A 218 -16.36 -1.35 0.22
C LEU A 218 -16.49 -2.61 1.08
N GLN A 219 -15.73 -3.65 0.74
CA GLN A 219 -15.65 -4.95 1.41
C GLN A 219 -14.32 -5.63 1.05
N SER A 220 -13.98 -6.70 1.78
CA SER A 220 -12.87 -7.59 1.39
C SER A 220 -13.14 -8.17 0.00
N GLN A 221 -12.11 -8.24 -0.85
CA GLN A 221 -12.24 -8.71 -2.22
C GLN A 221 -10.92 -9.24 -2.76
N GLU A 222 -11.01 -10.12 -3.75
CA GLU A 222 -9.87 -10.52 -4.57
C GLU A 222 -9.73 -9.55 -5.75
N THR A 223 -8.53 -9.01 -5.95
CA THR A 223 -8.16 -8.22 -7.12
C THR A 223 -7.44 -9.10 -8.13
N ILE A 224 -7.99 -9.19 -9.34
CA ILE A 224 -7.42 -9.99 -10.43
C ILE A 224 -6.70 -9.09 -11.42
N PHE A 225 -5.38 -9.22 -11.54
CA PHE A 225 -4.58 -8.56 -12.57
C PHE A 225 -4.55 -9.43 -13.83
N ASN A 226 -5.13 -8.92 -14.92
CA ASN A 226 -5.01 -9.56 -16.22
C ASN A 226 -3.78 -9.00 -16.95
N PHE A 227 -2.70 -9.76 -16.89
CA PHE A 227 -1.42 -9.41 -17.48
C PHE A 227 -1.45 -9.63 -18.99
N LYS A 228 -1.02 -8.61 -19.73
CA LYS A 228 -0.78 -8.68 -21.17
C LYS A 228 0.54 -8.00 -21.50
N THR A 229 1.22 -8.50 -22.52
CA THR A 229 2.42 -7.86 -23.05
C THR A 229 2.04 -6.57 -23.78
N CYS A 230 2.65 -5.46 -23.35
CA CYS A 230 2.68 -4.20 -24.07
C CYS A 230 4.13 -3.79 -24.16
N ARG A 231 4.77 -4.09 -25.29
CA ARG A 231 6.20 -3.91 -25.49
C ARG A 231 6.46 -3.23 -26.82
N ASP A 232 7.36 -2.26 -26.83
CA ASP A 232 7.80 -1.58 -28.06
C ASP A 232 8.99 -2.26 -28.74
N ASN A 233 9.50 -1.62 -29.80
CA ASN A 233 10.65 -2.10 -30.58
C ASN A 233 11.97 -2.05 -29.81
N ASP A 234 12.09 -1.21 -28.78
CA ASP A 234 13.27 -1.09 -27.93
C ASP A 234 13.22 -2.04 -26.73
N SER A 235 12.23 -2.95 -26.71
CA SER A 235 11.97 -3.91 -25.64
C SER A 235 11.56 -3.28 -24.31
N ILE A 236 11.09 -2.02 -24.34
CA ILE A 236 10.50 -1.36 -23.17
C ILE A 236 9.08 -1.89 -22.99
N ASN A 237 8.77 -2.36 -21.78
CA ASN A 237 7.45 -2.85 -21.43
C ASN A 237 6.68 -1.78 -20.67
N TYR A 238 5.45 -1.51 -21.10
CA TYR A 238 4.60 -0.47 -20.54
C TYR A 238 3.51 -1.06 -19.65
N ALA A 239 3.13 -0.31 -18.62
CA ALA A 239 1.96 -0.62 -17.83
C ALA A 239 0.69 -0.42 -18.66
N ILE A 240 -0.31 -1.27 -18.39
CA ILE A 240 -1.61 -1.22 -19.06
C ILE A 240 -2.74 -1.12 -18.06
N THR A 241 -3.90 -0.68 -18.51
CA THR A 241 -5.15 -0.74 -17.75
C THR A 241 -6.30 -1.11 -18.68
N GLN A 242 -7.33 -1.77 -18.13
CA GLN A 242 -8.53 -2.11 -18.88
C GLN A 242 -9.64 -1.10 -18.54
N ILE A 243 -10.21 -0.47 -19.56
CA ILE A 243 -11.34 0.45 -19.43
C ILE A 243 -12.45 -0.03 -20.36
N GLY A 244 -13.56 -0.51 -19.78
CA GLY A 244 -14.57 -1.27 -20.52
C GLY A 244 -13.95 -2.54 -21.11
N ASP A 245 -14.19 -2.78 -22.39
CA ASP A 245 -13.70 -3.97 -23.09
C ASP A 245 -12.34 -3.77 -23.78
N ARG A 246 -11.69 -2.61 -23.57
CA ARG A 246 -10.45 -2.23 -24.25
C ARG A 246 -9.27 -2.08 -23.30
N TRP A 247 -8.09 -2.33 -23.85
CA TRP A 247 -6.81 -2.18 -23.17
C TRP A 247 -6.16 -0.86 -23.58
N TRP A 248 -5.66 -0.15 -22.58
CA TRP A 248 -5.00 1.14 -22.74
C TRP A 248 -3.61 1.07 -22.15
N MET A 249 -2.65 1.72 -22.81
CA MET A 249 -1.36 2.00 -22.19
C MET A 249 -1.58 3.03 -21.07
N ALA A 250 -0.97 2.80 -19.92
CA ALA A 250 -1.13 3.61 -18.72
C ALA A 250 0.13 4.41 -18.36
N GLU A 251 1.11 4.41 -19.25
CA GLU A 251 2.37 5.16 -19.19
C GLU A 251 2.54 5.92 -20.51
N ASN A 252 3.43 6.93 -20.53
CA ASN A 252 3.74 7.66 -21.76
C ASN A 252 4.72 6.85 -22.63
N LEU A 253 4.54 6.89 -23.96
CA LEU A 253 5.43 6.20 -24.90
C LEU A 253 6.84 6.81 -24.84
N ASN A 254 7.89 5.99 -24.84
CA ASN A 254 9.27 6.45 -24.76
C ASN A 254 10.23 5.65 -25.68
N VAL A 255 9.78 5.30 -26.88
CA VAL A 255 10.53 4.53 -27.88
C VAL A 255 11.31 5.44 -28.83
N GLY A 256 12.46 4.99 -29.32
CA GLY A 256 13.22 5.66 -30.38
C GLY A 256 14.40 6.50 -29.89
N VAL A 257 15.12 7.07 -30.85
CA VAL A 257 16.36 7.81 -30.63
C VAL A 257 16.09 9.28 -30.33
N ILE A 258 16.87 9.85 -29.42
CA ILE A 258 16.72 11.26 -29.04
C ILE A 258 17.18 12.14 -30.21
N LYS A 259 16.31 13.07 -30.58
CA LYS A 259 16.55 14.13 -31.55
C LYS A 259 16.69 15.44 -30.79
N SER A 260 17.56 16.33 -31.29
CA SER A 260 17.65 17.69 -30.76
C SER A 260 16.42 18.50 -31.19
N SER A 261 15.84 19.28 -30.27
CA SER A 261 14.69 20.15 -30.53
C SER A 261 14.91 21.17 -31.66
N TYR A 262 16.17 21.49 -32.02
CA TYR A 262 16.51 22.37 -33.13
C TYR A 262 16.40 21.71 -34.51
N SER A 263 16.09 20.41 -34.57
CA SER A 263 16.00 19.64 -35.82
C SER A 263 14.67 18.89 -35.89
N SER A 264 14.02 18.88 -37.05
CA SER A 264 12.77 18.14 -37.25
C SER A 264 12.99 16.63 -37.26
N GLN A 265 11.97 15.88 -36.85
CA GLN A 265 11.93 14.43 -37.03
C GLN A 265 11.79 14.11 -38.52
N MET A 266 12.40 13.01 -38.96
CA MET A 266 12.51 12.67 -40.38
C MET A 266 11.96 11.28 -40.68
N ASN A 267 11.34 11.12 -41.85
CA ASN A 267 11.01 9.80 -42.37
C ASN A 267 12.28 9.07 -42.85
N ASN A 268 12.99 8.45 -41.91
CA ASN A 268 14.28 7.79 -42.12
C ASN A 268 14.31 6.34 -41.59
N LEU A 269 13.12 5.76 -41.35
CA LEU A 269 12.91 4.42 -40.76
C LEU A 269 13.44 4.23 -39.34
N THR A 270 13.92 5.30 -38.70
CA THR A 270 14.33 5.31 -37.30
C THR A 270 13.27 6.10 -36.55
N ILE A 271 12.70 5.50 -35.50
CA ILE A 271 11.77 6.25 -34.65
C ILE A 271 12.57 7.30 -33.90
N GLU A 272 12.23 8.56 -34.08
CA GLU A 272 12.88 9.69 -33.42
C GLU A 272 11.95 10.25 -32.33
N LYS A 273 12.51 10.73 -31.21
CA LYS A 273 11.77 11.35 -30.12
C LYS A 273 12.46 12.63 -29.65
N TYR A 274 11.71 13.60 -29.17
CA TYR A 274 12.28 14.68 -28.35
C TYR A 274 12.06 14.38 -26.87
N CYS A 275 12.95 14.89 -26.03
CA CYS A 275 12.73 14.96 -24.60
C CYS A 275 12.44 16.39 -24.19
N TYR A 276 11.59 16.58 -23.18
CA TYR A 276 11.28 17.91 -22.67
C TYR A 276 12.57 18.60 -22.20
N ASN A 277 12.78 19.86 -22.62
CA ASN A 277 14.01 20.63 -22.42
C ASN A 277 15.30 20.01 -23.00
N ASP A 278 15.21 19.13 -24.00
CA ASP A 278 16.36 18.38 -24.57
C ASP A 278 17.15 17.58 -23.50
N ASP A 279 16.49 17.18 -22.41
CA ASP A 279 17.09 16.40 -21.34
C ASP A 279 16.52 14.97 -21.34
N GLU A 280 17.38 13.98 -21.56
CA GLU A 280 17.02 12.56 -21.61
C GLU A 280 16.31 12.09 -20.33
N ALA A 281 16.69 12.62 -19.16
CA ALA A 281 16.04 12.24 -17.90
C ALA A 281 14.55 12.64 -17.85
N ASN A 282 14.16 13.66 -18.60
CA ASN A 282 12.75 14.07 -18.69
C ASN A 282 11.93 13.12 -19.56
N CYS A 283 12.53 12.37 -20.49
CA CYS A 283 11.82 11.33 -21.25
C CYS A 283 11.36 10.18 -20.34
N ASP A 284 12.12 9.85 -19.30
CA ASP A 284 11.74 8.79 -18.35
C ASP A 284 10.54 9.18 -17.46
N ILE A 285 10.32 10.48 -17.28
CA ILE A 285 9.23 11.03 -16.44
C ILE A 285 8.00 11.36 -17.30
N TYR A 286 8.20 12.05 -18.42
CA TYR A 286 7.12 12.62 -19.22
C TYR A 286 6.87 11.86 -20.54
N GLY A 287 7.71 10.88 -20.88
CA GLY A 287 7.69 10.19 -22.17
C GLY A 287 8.39 10.97 -23.28
N GLY A 288 8.53 10.31 -24.42
CA GLY A 288 9.00 10.90 -25.66
C GLY A 288 7.93 11.81 -26.27
N LEU A 289 8.38 12.93 -26.84
CA LEU A 289 7.54 13.83 -27.62
C LEU A 289 7.75 13.55 -29.10
N TYR A 290 6.66 13.35 -29.83
CA TYR A 290 6.67 12.97 -31.24
C TYR A 290 5.87 13.99 -32.03
N GLN A 291 6.42 14.42 -33.16
CA GLN A 291 5.65 15.13 -34.17
C GLN A 291 4.56 14.19 -34.69
N TRP A 292 3.42 14.75 -35.09
CA TRP A 292 2.27 13.96 -35.54
C TRP A 292 2.65 12.92 -36.61
N TYR A 293 3.45 13.33 -37.60
CA TYR A 293 3.89 12.43 -38.65
C TYR A 293 4.76 11.29 -38.12
N GLU A 294 5.63 11.55 -37.14
CA GLU A 294 6.46 10.53 -36.50
C GLU A 294 5.61 9.52 -35.72
N MET A 295 4.67 10.00 -34.91
CA MET A 295 3.74 9.17 -34.13
C MET A 295 2.88 8.27 -35.03
N MET A 296 2.51 8.76 -36.22
CA MET A 296 1.75 8.00 -37.22
C MET A 296 2.65 7.19 -38.16
N ASN A 297 3.96 7.08 -37.89
CA ASN A 297 4.93 6.40 -38.72
C ASN A 297 4.89 6.85 -40.21
N TYR A 298 4.65 8.13 -40.43
CA TYR A 298 4.44 8.80 -41.72
C TYR A 298 3.37 8.15 -42.62
N GLN A 299 2.46 7.36 -42.05
CA GLN A 299 1.29 6.83 -42.73
C GLN A 299 0.09 7.77 -42.55
N PRO A 300 -0.85 7.83 -43.52
CA PRO A 300 -2.05 8.65 -43.37
C PRO A 300 -2.87 8.26 -42.14
N ALA A 301 -3.58 9.24 -41.58
CA ALA A 301 -4.36 9.07 -40.36
C ALA A 301 -5.41 7.96 -40.47
N ASP A 302 -5.53 7.20 -39.40
CA ASP A 302 -6.53 6.16 -39.14
C ASP A 302 -7.95 6.67 -39.47
N ASN A 303 -8.82 5.79 -39.99
CA ASN A 303 -10.16 6.12 -40.53
C ASN A 303 -11.19 6.53 -39.45
N GLY A 304 -10.71 6.93 -38.27
CA GLY A 304 -11.53 7.23 -37.08
C GLY A 304 -11.73 6.05 -36.13
N ASP A 305 -11.10 4.91 -36.38
CA ASP A 305 -11.18 3.73 -35.51
C ASP A 305 -10.02 3.68 -34.52
N TYR A 306 -10.27 3.92 -33.24
CA TYR A 306 -9.19 3.97 -32.24
C TYR A 306 -8.39 2.64 -32.18
N GLY A 307 -7.08 2.72 -32.47
CA GLY A 307 -6.11 1.66 -32.24
C GLY A 307 -5.93 0.66 -33.38
N LEU A 308 -6.28 1.02 -34.62
CA LEU A 308 -6.11 0.17 -35.80
C LEU A 308 -5.53 0.99 -36.96
N THR A 309 -4.23 1.24 -36.93
CA THR A 309 -3.45 1.57 -38.14
C THR A 309 -3.02 0.32 -38.87
#